data_AF-A0A927BCY1-F1
#
_entry.id   AF-A0A927BCY1-F1
#
_cell.length_a   1.000
_cell.length_b   1.000
_cell.length_c   1.000
_cell.angle_alpha   90.00
_cell.angle_beta   90.00
_cell.angle_gamma   90.00
#
_symmetry.space_group_name_H-M   'P 1'
#
loop_
_entity.id
_entity.type
_entity.pdbx_description
1 polymer ?
#
loop_
_entity_poly.entity_id
_entity_poly.type
_entity_poly.pdbx_seq_one_letter_code
_entity_poly.pdbx_strand_id
1 'polypeptide(L)'
;MEQMILKQLKWLKIYAITSTIVFVSFLSLAFNRSAKPQRFEEIDVERINIVEKNGALRMVISNEQRQHPGTVDGGKMGPARQRPAGLLFFNNEGEECGGLTFGGRKQASSMGFSFDQYQNDQVIAFQYQEGLEGQQRSRSYGLRLWDRPENFTTGQLLQHVDSLEKLHDKKAYQKGVAELQAKRLIG
;
A
#
# COMPACT_ATOMS: atom_id res chain seq x y z
N MET A 1 -29.28 -38.51 55.72
CA MET A 1 -28.31 -38.61 54.60
C MET A 1 -28.96 -38.23 53.27
N GLU A 2 -30.09 -38.83 52.90
CA GLU A 2 -30.84 -38.52 51.66
C GLU A 2 -31.22 -37.04 51.47
N GLN A 3 -31.75 -36.36 52.49
CA GLN A 3 -32.18 -34.96 52.34
C GLN A 3 -31.02 -34.00 52.03
N MET A 4 -29.83 -34.29 52.55
CA MET A 4 -28.62 -33.52 52.28
C MET A 4 -28.16 -33.72 50.84
N ILE A 5 -28.22 -34.97 50.35
CA ILE A 5 -27.90 -35.34 48.96
C ILE A 5 -28.88 -34.68 47.99
N LEU A 6 -30.18 -34.69 48.28
CA LEU A 6 -31.21 -34.04 47.44
C LEU A 6 -31.00 -32.52 47.36
N LYS A 7 -30.59 -31.87 48.46
CA LYS A 7 -30.28 -30.44 48.48
C LYS A 7 -29.04 -30.12 47.63
N GLN A 8 -27.97 -30.92 47.76
CA GLN A 8 -26.75 -30.77 46.93
C GLN A 8 -27.03 -31.02 45.44
N LEU A 9 -27.85 -32.02 45.10
CA LEU A 9 -28.29 -32.28 43.72
C LEU A 9 -29.10 -31.11 43.14
N LYS A 10 -29.96 -30.47 43.93
CA LYS A 10 -30.67 -29.26 43.48
C LYS A 10 -29.71 -28.12 43.17
N TRP A 11 -28.73 -27.85 44.04
CA TRP A 11 -27.70 -26.85 43.79
C TRP A 11 -26.83 -27.17 42.58
N LEU A 12 -26.45 -28.44 42.40
CA LEU A 12 -25.67 -28.89 41.24
C LEU A 12 -26.46 -28.72 39.93
N LYS A 13 -27.75 -29.07 39.92
CA LYS A 13 -28.63 -28.85 38.75
C LYS A 13 -28.75 -27.36 38.42
N ILE A 14 -28.95 -26.51 39.43
CA ILE A 14 -29.00 -25.07 39.24
C ILE A 14 -27.66 -24.60 38.64
N TYR A 15 -26.53 -24.95 39.24
CA TYR A 15 -25.21 -24.60 38.74
C TYR A 15 -24.99 -25.03 37.28
N ALA A 16 -25.30 -26.29 36.95
CA ALA A 16 -25.11 -26.82 35.60
C ALA A 16 -25.99 -26.12 34.56
N ILE A 17 -27.25 -25.81 34.89
CA ILE A 17 -28.16 -25.07 34.01
C ILE A 17 -27.62 -23.64 33.81
N THR A 18 -27.25 -22.96 34.89
CA THR A 18 -26.76 -21.58 34.82
C THR A 18 -25.44 -21.51 34.04
N SER A 19 -24.50 -22.43 34.29
CA SER A 19 -23.21 -22.45 33.57
C SER A 19 -23.39 -22.78 32.09
N THR A 20 -24.33 -23.67 31.75
CA THR A 20 -24.65 -23.99 30.36
C THR A 20 -25.26 -22.79 29.64
N ILE A 21 -26.19 -22.07 30.27
CA ILE A 21 -26.78 -20.85 29.69
C ILE A 21 -25.72 -19.78 29.46
N VAL A 22 -24.84 -19.56 30.44
CA VAL A 22 -23.73 -18.61 30.31
C VAL A 22 -22.81 -19.01 29.16
N PHE A 23 -22.43 -20.29 29.07
CA PHE A 23 -21.56 -20.81 28.02
C PHE A 23 -22.17 -20.67 26.62
N VAL A 24 -23.45 -21.03 26.45
CA VAL A 24 -24.18 -20.88 25.17
C VAL A 24 -24.32 -19.40 24.79
N SER A 25 -24.52 -18.52 25.77
CA SER A 25 -24.58 -17.07 25.54
C SER A 25 -23.23 -16.51 25.08
N PHE A 26 -22.13 -16.94 25.70
CA PHE A 26 -20.77 -16.58 25.27
C PHE A 26 -20.46 -17.06 23.86
N LEU A 27 -20.80 -18.31 23.52
CA LEU A 27 -20.64 -18.84 22.17
C LEU A 27 -21.46 -18.01 21.16
N SER A 28 -22.72 -17.70 21.49
CA SER A 28 -23.60 -16.93 20.61
C SER A 28 -23.07 -15.52 20.35
N LEU A 29 -22.48 -14.87 21.35
CA LEU A 29 -21.83 -13.55 21.21
C LEU A 29 -20.52 -13.63 20.42
N ALA A 30 -19.73 -14.69 20.60
CA ALA A 30 -18.47 -14.89 19.87
C ALA A 30 -18.69 -15.14 18.37
N PHE A 31 -19.79 -15.82 18.01
CA PHE A 31 -20.12 -16.15 16.62
C PHE A 31 -21.06 -15.15 15.94
N ASN A 32 -21.79 -14.31 16.68
CA ASN A 32 -22.55 -13.19 16.11
C ASN A 32 -21.65 -11.99 15.77
N ARG A 33 -20.77 -12.17 14.79
CA ARG A 33 -20.22 -11.02 14.05
C ARG A 33 -21.29 -10.52 13.08
N SER A 34 -22.26 -9.76 13.59
CA SER A 34 -23.12 -8.96 12.73
C SER A 34 -22.23 -8.00 11.94
N ALA A 35 -22.07 -8.26 10.64
CA ALA A 35 -21.32 -7.44 9.70
C ALA A 35 -22.07 -6.14 9.37
N LYS A 36 -22.38 -5.34 10.39
CA LYS A 36 -22.89 -3.99 10.19
C LYS A 36 -21.71 -3.07 9.82
N PRO A 37 -21.89 -2.12 8.89
CA PRO A 37 -20.87 -1.11 8.64
C PRO A 37 -20.49 -0.40 9.94
N GLN A 38 -19.20 -0.34 10.24
CA GLN A 38 -18.71 0.45 11.35
C GLN A 38 -18.84 1.94 11.00
N ARG A 39 -19.27 2.75 11.96
CA ARG A 39 -19.32 4.21 11.84
C ARG A 39 -18.32 4.78 12.82
N PHE A 40 -17.51 5.69 12.34
CA PHE A 40 -16.55 6.44 13.14
C PHE A 40 -16.82 7.92 12.91
N GLU A 41 -16.68 8.73 13.96
CA GLU A 41 -16.63 10.19 13.82
C GLU A 41 -15.24 10.61 13.35
N GLU A 42 -14.20 10.08 13.99
CA GLU A 42 -12.79 10.30 13.67
C GLU A 42 -11.98 9.02 13.90
N ILE A 43 -10.90 8.84 13.15
CA ILE A 43 -9.93 7.75 13.32
C ILE A 43 -8.50 8.28 13.20
N ASP A 44 -7.67 7.98 14.21
CA ASP A 44 -6.23 8.24 14.18
C ASP A 44 -5.49 6.95 13.84
N VAL A 45 -5.02 6.86 12.60
CA VAL A 45 -4.34 5.67 12.09
C VAL A 45 -3.17 6.05 11.19
N GLU A 46 -2.13 5.23 11.20
CA GLU A 46 -0.98 5.42 10.32
C GLU A 46 -1.26 4.95 8.88
N ARG A 47 -2.21 4.02 8.71
CA ARG A 47 -2.51 3.38 7.44
C ARG A 47 -3.92 2.78 7.38
N ILE A 48 -4.59 3.00 6.25
CA ILE A 48 -5.86 2.38 5.86
C ILE A 48 -5.63 1.56 4.59
N ASN A 49 -6.07 0.31 4.58
CA ASN A 49 -6.09 -0.54 3.39
C ASN A 49 -7.54 -0.79 2.96
N ILE A 50 -7.84 -0.53 1.70
CA ILE A 50 -9.07 -0.99 1.06
C ILE A 50 -8.74 -2.25 0.28
N VAL A 51 -9.44 -3.33 0.60
CA VAL A 51 -9.18 -4.67 0.07
C VAL A 51 -10.43 -5.30 -0.52
N GLU A 52 -10.23 -6.16 -1.51
CA GLU A 52 -11.24 -7.08 -2.01
C GLU A 52 -11.53 -8.22 -1.02
N LYS A 53 -12.58 -9.00 -1.29
CA LYS A 53 -12.94 -10.17 -0.46
C LYS A 53 -11.81 -11.21 -0.35
N ASN A 54 -10.99 -11.33 -1.39
CA ASN A 54 -9.84 -12.24 -1.43
C ASN A 54 -8.58 -11.65 -0.78
N GLY A 55 -8.64 -10.41 -0.25
CA GLY A 55 -7.52 -9.72 0.39
C GLY A 55 -6.64 -8.90 -0.56
N ALA A 56 -6.93 -8.87 -1.88
CA ALA A 56 -6.19 -8.04 -2.82
C ALA A 56 -6.39 -6.55 -2.51
N LEU A 57 -5.31 -5.75 -2.54
CA LEU A 57 -5.36 -4.32 -2.32
C LEU A 57 -6.05 -3.60 -3.51
N ARG A 58 -6.80 -2.55 -3.20
CA ARG A 58 -7.40 -1.62 -4.16
C ARG A 58 -6.98 -0.18 -3.94
N MET A 59 -6.81 0.18 -2.67
CA MET A 59 -6.35 1.50 -2.28
C MET A 59 -5.64 1.44 -0.95
N VAL A 60 -4.59 2.24 -0.79
CA VAL A 60 -3.87 2.39 0.47
C VAL A 60 -3.75 3.88 0.78
N ILE A 61 -4.15 4.30 1.98
CA ILE A 61 -3.87 5.64 2.51
C ILE A 61 -2.87 5.45 3.65
N SER A 62 -1.72 6.14 3.63
CA SER A 62 -0.73 5.99 4.70
C SER A 62 0.21 7.16 4.86
N ASN A 63 0.82 7.24 6.05
CA ASN A 63 1.95 8.12 6.32
C ASN A 63 3.23 7.68 5.59
N GLU A 64 4.29 8.50 5.67
CA GLU A 64 5.61 8.26 5.04
C GLU A 64 6.25 6.93 5.49
N GLN A 65 6.07 6.55 6.76
CA GLN A 65 6.73 5.37 7.35
C GLN A 65 6.06 4.05 6.98
N ARG A 66 4.74 4.08 6.71
CA ARG A 66 3.94 2.87 6.40
C ARG A 66 3.46 2.81 4.97
N GLN A 67 4.04 3.64 4.11
CA GLN A 67 3.72 3.65 2.69
C GLN A 67 3.94 2.29 2.04
N HIS A 68 3.07 1.91 1.11
CA HIS A 68 3.25 0.67 0.36
C HIS A 68 4.46 0.84 -0.60
N PRO A 69 5.37 -0.15 -0.69
CA PRO A 69 6.55 -0.05 -1.56
C PRO A 69 6.21 -0.04 -3.05
N GLY A 70 4.98 -0.40 -3.40
CA GLY A 70 4.54 -0.61 -4.77
C GLY A 70 4.70 -2.06 -5.22
N THR A 71 3.90 -2.45 -6.21
CA THR A 71 3.90 -3.77 -6.81
C THR A 71 3.88 -3.64 -8.32
N VAL A 72 4.77 -4.36 -9.00
CA VAL A 72 4.92 -4.40 -10.47
C VAL A 72 5.26 -5.84 -10.86
N ASP A 73 4.63 -6.34 -11.92
CA ASP A 73 4.84 -7.68 -12.49
C ASP A 73 4.68 -8.80 -11.43
N GLY A 74 3.69 -8.65 -10.54
CA GLY A 74 3.44 -9.59 -9.43
C GLY A 74 4.49 -9.61 -8.31
N GLY A 75 5.50 -8.73 -8.36
CA GLY A 75 6.55 -8.59 -7.35
C GLY A 75 6.51 -7.25 -6.61
N LYS A 76 7.21 -7.14 -5.47
CA LYS A 76 7.43 -5.85 -4.79
C LYS A 76 8.47 -5.03 -5.58
N MET A 77 8.22 -3.74 -5.76
CA MET A 77 9.23 -2.84 -6.33
C MET A 77 10.46 -2.74 -5.40
N GLY A 78 11.56 -3.39 -5.75
CA GLY A 78 12.91 -3.14 -5.21
C GLY A 78 13.04 -2.99 -3.69
N PRO A 79 14.14 -2.38 -3.19
CA PRO A 79 14.22 -1.95 -1.79
C PRO A 79 13.18 -0.85 -1.53
N ALA A 80 12.61 -0.84 -0.32
CA ALA A 80 11.63 0.17 0.07
C ALA A 80 12.22 1.58 -0.11
N ARG A 81 11.71 2.32 -1.09
CA ARG A 81 12.06 3.72 -1.31
C ARG A 81 11.31 4.58 -0.30
N GLN A 82 11.97 5.60 0.26
CA GLN A 82 11.23 6.62 1.02
C GLN A 82 10.29 7.34 0.06
N ARG A 83 8.99 7.23 0.34
CA ARG A 83 7.90 7.84 -0.42
C ARG A 83 7.11 8.73 0.53
N PRO A 84 6.68 9.93 0.10
CA PRO A 84 5.83 10.77 0.93
C PRO A 84 4.54 10.07 1.36
N ALA A 85 3.89 10.64 2.38
CA ALA A 85 2.54 10.24 2.75
C ALA A 85 1.58 10.41 1.56
N GLY A 86 0.53 9.61 1.50
CA GLY A 86 -0.31 9.61 0.32
C GLY A 86 -1.32 8.49 0.23
N LEU A 87 -1.95 8.44 -0.94
CA LEU A 87 -2.96 7.49 -1.35
C LEU A 87 -2.48 6.79 -2.63
N LEU A 88 -2.38 5.47 -2.61
CA LEU A 88 -1.98 4.66 -3.77
C LEU A 88 -3.16 3.81 -4.26
N PHE A 89 -3.28 3.67 -5.57
CA PHE A 89 -4.31 2.85 -6.22
C PHE A 89 -3.72 1.56 -6.77
N PHE A 90 -4.52 0.50 -6.77
CA PHE A 90 -4.10 -0.80 -7.29
C PHE A 90 -5.12 -1.32 -8.31
N ASN A 91 -4.63 -1.84 -9.43
CA ASN A 91 -5.44 -2.44 -10.48
C ASN A 91 -6.03 -3.80 -10.05
N ASN A 92 -6.79 -4.45 -10.94
CA ASN A 92 -7.46 -5.72 -10.65
C ASN A 92 -6.51 -6.86 -10.24
N GLU A 93 -5.25 -6.78 -10.66
CA GLU A 93 -4.19 -7.76 -10.42
C GLU A 93 -3.34 -7.42 -9.18
N GLY A 94 -3.62 -6.30 -8.51
CA GLY A 94 -2.91 -5.87 -7.31
C GLY A 94 -1.60 -5.13 -7.60
N GLU A 95 -1.43 -4.61 -8.81
CA GLU A 95 -0.30 -3.76 -9.18
C GLU A 95 -0.62 -2.29 -8.96
N GLU A 96 0.37 -1.51 -8.53
CA GLU A 96 0.22 -0.05 -8.34
C GLU A 96 -0.10 0.59 -9.70
N CYS A 97 -1.16 1.41 -9.77
CA CYS A 97 -1.60 2.06 -11.01
C CYS A 97 -1.71 3.58 -10.85
N GLY A 98 -0.81 4.15 -10.05
CA GLY A 98 -0.75 5.56 -9.71
C GLY A 98 -1.20 5.89 -8.30
N GLY A 99 -1.19 7.19 -8.00
CA GLY A 99 -1.46 7.67 -6.65
C GLY A 99 -1.30 9.17 -6.46
N LEU A 100 -1.68 9.60 -5.26
CA LEU A 100 -1.56 10.93 -4.71
C LEU A 100 -0.49 10.92 -3.63
N THR A 101 0.46 11.83 -3.70
CA THR A 101 1.56 11.95 -2.73
C THR A 101 1.72 13.38 -2.28
N PHE A 102 1.99 13.56 -0.98
CA PHE A 102 2.18 14.85 -0.34
C PHE A 102 3.39 14.77 0.59
N GLY A 103 4.43 15.51 0.24
CA GLY A 103 5.65 15.67 1.02
C GLY A 103 5.88 17.14 1.29
N GLY A 104 6.30 17.49 2.51
CA GLY A 104 6.50 18.87 2.88
C GLY A 104 7.39 18.99 4.09
N ARG A 105 8.50 19.71 3.94
CA ARG A 105 9.43 20.13 4.99
C ARG A 105 9.80 21.58 4.74
N LYS A 106 10.38 22.25 5.74
CA LYS A 106 10.71 23.70 5.66
C LYS A 106 11.52 24.10 4.41
N GLN A 107 12.35 23.18 3.93
CA GLN A 107 13.31 23.38 2.84
C GLN A 107 12.87 22.77 1.51
N ALA A 108 11.86 21.89 1.51
CA ALA A 108 11.41 21.21 0.30
C ALA A 108 9.96 20.76 0.43
N SER A 109 9.19 20.88 -0.64
CA SER A 109 7.80 20.43 -0.69
C SER A 109 7.54 19.76 -2.03
N SER A 110 6.77 18.68 -2.04
CA SER A 110 6.45 17.92 -3.23
C SER A 110 5.03 17.41 -3.17
N MET A 111 4.29 17.58 -4.24
CA MET A 111 2.99 16.94 -4.43
C MET A 111 2.97 16.29 -5.79
N GLY A 112 2.38 15.10 -5.86
CA GLY A 112 2.25 14.35 -7.10
C GLY A 112 0.90 13.66 -7.17
N PHE A 113 0.19 13.85 -8.28
CA PHE A 113 -0.90 12.98 -8.69
C PHE A 113 -0.51 12.29 -9.99
N SER A 114 -0.60 10.98 -10.03
CA SER A 114 -0.07 10.17 -11.12
C SER A 114 -1.03 9.08 -11.56
N PHE A 115 -0.96 8.75 -12.84
CA PHE A 115 -1.60 7.61 -13.47
C PHE A 115 -0.52 6.80 -14.17
N ASP A 116 -0.40 5.53 -13.80
CA ASP A 116 0.58 4.62 -14.38
C ASP A 116 -0.06 3.83 -15.51
N GLN A 117 0.72 3.50 -16.54
CA GLN A 117 0.29 2.55 -17.56
C GLN A 117 0.33 1.14 -16.98
N TYR A 118 -0.53 0.24 -17.48
CA TYR A 118 -0.52 -1.16 -17.07
C TYR A 118 0.88 -1.77 -17.25
N GLN A 119 1.42 -2.38 -16.18
CA GLN A 119 2.78 -2.93 -16.10
C GLN A 119 3.93 -1.94 -16.41
N ASN A 120 3.65 -0.64 -16.45
CA ASN A 120 4.62 0.39 -16.74
C ASN A 120 4.52 1.56 -15.74
N ASP A 121 5.40 2.55 -15.87
CA ASP A 121 5.45 3.71 -14.99
C ASP A 121 4.43 4.81 -15.41
N GLN A 122 4.51 5.98 -14.77
CA GLN A 122 3.60 7.11 -15.04
C GLN A 122 3.49 7.44 -16.54
N VAL A 123 2.26 7.58 -17.02
CA VAL A 123 1.91 8.17 -18.33
C VAL A 123 1.34 9.58 -18.20
N ILE A 124 0.72 9.89 -17.06
CA ILE A 124 0.20 11.23 -16.76
C ILE A 124 0.59 11.58 -15.32
N ALA A 125 1.16 12.76 -15.09
CA ALA A 125 1.35 13.27 -13.74
C ALA A 125 1.14 14.78 -13.61
N PHE A 126 0.42 15.17 -12.56
CA PHE A 126 0.36 16.54 -12.06
C PHE A 126 1.34 16.67 -10.91
N GLN A 127 2.28 17.60 -11.00
CA GLN A 127 3.37 17.67 -10.05
C GLN A 127 3.61 19.09 -9.61
N TYR A 128 3.96 19.21 -8.33
CA TYR A 128 4.53 20.38 -7.70
C TYR A 128 5.80 19.95 -7.00
N GLN A 129 6.90 20.66 -7.22
CA GLN A 129 8.14 20.47 -6.49
C GLN A 129 8.71 21.83 -6.12
N GLU A 130 9.13 21.95 -4.88
CA GLU A 130 9.75 23.13 -4.30
C GLU A 130 10.97 22.68 -3.52
N GLY A 131 12.06 23.42 -3.66
CA GLY A 131 13.31 23.14 -2.97
C GLY A 131 14.13 24.41 -2.79
N LEU A 132 15.29 24.25 -2.14
CA LEU A 132 16.30 25.30 -2.05
C LEU A 132 17.44 25.00 -3.02
N GLU A 133 17.78 25.97 -3.85
CA GLU A 133 18.99 26.00 -4.66
C GLU A 133 19.93 27.05 -4.06
N GLY A 134 20.86 26.58 -3.23
CA GLY A 134 21.60 27.46 -2.31
C GLY A 134 20.67 28.06 -1.25
N GLN A 135 20.54 29.39 -1.24
CA GLN A 135 19.60 30.11 -0.36
C GLN A 135 18.30 30.51 -1.05
N GLN A 136 18.22 30.33 -2.37
CA GLN A 136 17.04 30.72 -3.14
C GLN A 136 16.06 29.56 -3.24
N ARG A 137 14.77 29.90 -3.26
CA ARG A 137 13.68 28.93 -3.34
C ARG A 137 13.32 28.72 -4.80
N SER A 138 13.52 27.50 -5.27
CA SER A 138 13.13 27.08 -6.62
C SER A 138 11.83 26.30 -6.56
N ARG A 139 10.96 26.52 -7.55
CA ARG A 139 9.65 25.87 -7.64
C ARG A 139 9.40 25.44 -9.08
N SER A 140 8.86 24.25 -9.25
CA SER A 140 8.35 23.73 -10.51
C SER A 140 6.96 23.16 -10.30
N TYR A 141 6.13 23.31 -11.32
CA TYR A 141 4.78 22.79 -11.32
C TYR A 141 4.34 22.52 -12.75
N GLY A 142 3.48 21.54 -12.95
CA GLY A 142 2.91 21.29 -14.26
C GLY A 142 2.28 19.92 -14.44
N LEU A 143 1.78 19.73 -15.66
CA LEU A 143 1.33 18.46 -16.20
C LEU A 143 2.47 17.85 -17.01
N ARG A 144 2.79 16.59 -16.74
CA ARG A 144 3.69 15.77 -17.55
C ARG A 144 2.92 14.63 -18.18
N LEU A 145 3.24 14.38 -19.45
CA LEU A 145 2.69 13.31 -20.26
C LEU A 145 3.87 12.52 -20.81
N TRP A 146 3.84 11.20 -20.65
CA TRP A 146 4.85 10.31 -21.19
C TRP A 146 4.20 9.32 -22.14
N ASP A 147 4.91 9.03 -23.22
CA ASP A 147 4.63 7.88 -24.07
C ASP A 147 5.51 6.72 -23.59
N ARG A 148 4.87 5.61 -23.23
CA ARG A 148 5.52 4.46 -22.58
C ARG A 148 5.36 3.22 -23.47
N PRO A 149 6.43 2.44 -23.69
CA PRO A 149 6.40 1.28 -24.57
C PRO A 149 5.56 0.14 -23.98
N GLU A 150 4.75 -0.52 -24.80
CA GLU A 150 3.97 -1.70 -24.35
C GLU A 150 4.82 -2.97 -24.23
N ASN A 151 5.93 -3.04 -24.97
CA ASN A 151 6.75 -4.25 -25.08
C ASN A 151 7.90 -4.32 -24.06
N PHE A 152 7.96 -3.38 -23.11
CA PHE A 152 9.02 -3.32 -22.12
C PHE A 152 8.47 -2.81 -20.77
N THR A 153 8.25 -3.72 -19.84
CA THR A 153 7.62 -3.41 -18.55
C THR A 153 8.58 -2.70 -17.61
N THR A 154 8.04 -2.04 -16.58
CA THR A 154 8.86 -1.44 -15.52
C THR A 154 9.69 -2.49 -14.79
N GLY A 155 9.16 -3.71 -14.59
CA GLY A 155 9.92 -4.80 -13.98
C GLY A 155 11.12 -5.23 -14.85
N GLN A 156 10.94 -5.33 -16.16
CA GLN A 156 12.02 -5.62 -17.10
C GLN A 156 13.08 -4.50 -17.12
N LEU A 157 12.65 -3.24 -17.08
CA LEU A 157 13.55 -2.08 -16.96
C LEU A 157 14.39 -2.17 -15.69
N LEU A 158 13.76 -2.42 -14.54
CA LEU A 158 14.45 -2.54 -13.26
C LEU A 158 15.47 -3.68 -13.28
N GLN A 159 15.10 -4.85 -13.78
CA GLN A 159 16.02 -5.99 -13.91
C GLN A 159 17.21 -5.66 -14.81
N HIS A 160 16.98 -4.94 -15.91
CA HIS A 160 18.05 -4.54 -16.82
C HIS A 160 19.00 -3.55 -16.15
N VAL A 161 18.49 -2.52 -15.49
CA VAL A 161 19.29 -1.53 -14.76
C VAL A 161 20.08 -2.19 -13.63
N ASP A 162 19.44 -3.03 -12.81
CA ASP A 162 20.10 -3.79 -11.74
C ASP A 162 21.24 -4.66 -12.28
N SER A 163 21.07 -5.25 -13.47
CA SER A 163 22.12 -6.05 -14.10
C SER A 163 23.33 -5.20 -14.50
N LEU A 164 23.11 -3.98 -14.98
CA LEU A 164 24.17 -3.03 -15.33
C LEU A 164 24.90 -2.52 -14.09
N GLU A 165 24.18 -2.23 -13.00
CA GLU A 165 24.78 -1.76 -11.75
C GLU A 165 25.71 -2.80 -11.12
N LYS A 166 25.32 -4.09 -11.18
CA LYS A 166 26.12 -5.22 -10.68
C LYS A 166 27.45 -5.42 -11.42
N LEU A 167 27.59 -4.88 -12.63
CA LEU A 167 28.87 -4.91 -13.34
C LEU A 167 29.91 -3.98 -12.72
N HIS A 168 29.47 -2.99 -11.92
CA HIS A 168 30.32 -1.95 -11.35
C HIS A 168 31.18 -1.22 -12.42
N ASP A 169 30.70 -1.18 -13.67
CA ASP A 169 31.37 -0.55 -14.80
C ASP A 169 30.54 0.62 -15.31
N LYS A 170 31.06 1.83 -15.10
CA LYS A 170 30.41 3.08 -15.52
C LYS A 170 30.23 3.18 -17.03
N LYS A 171 31.17 2.67 -17.83
CA LYS A 171 31.07 2.72 -19.30
C LYS A 171 30.01 1.75 -19.80
N ALA A 172 29.98 0.53 -19.24
CA ALA A 172 28.96 -0.45 -19.57
C ALA A 172 27.55 0.05 -19.18
N TYR A 173 27.43 0.66 -17.99
CA TYR A 173 26.18 1.27 -17.53
C TYR A 173 25.71 2.38 -18.49
N GLN A 174 26.58 3.34 -18.81
CA GLN A 174 26.25 4.44 -19.72
C GLN A 174 25.84 3.94 -21.11
N LYS A 175 26.55 2.92 -21.63
CA LYS A 175 26.22 2.30 -22.91
C LYS A 175 24.86 1.62 -22.87
N GLY A 176 24.57 0.82 -21.84
CA GLY A 176 23.29 0.13 -21.69
C GLY A 176 22.11 1.11 -21.58
N VAL A 177 22.26 2.17 -20.79
CA VAL A 177 21.24 3.24 -20.69
C VAL A 177 21.03 3.94 -22.05
N ALA A 178 22.10 4.23 -22.79
CA ALA A 178 21.99 4.83 -24.12
C ALA A 178 21.29 3.90 -25.13
N GLU A 179 21.49 2.59 -25.05
CA GLU A 179 20.79 1.60 -25.89
C GLU A 179 19.29 1.56 -25.58
N LEU A 180 18.89 1.64 -24.31
CA LEU A 180 17.48 1.73 -23.92
C LEU A 180 16.84 3.03 -24.45
N GLN A 181 17.53 4.16 -24.36
CA GLN A 181 17.07 5.44 -24.92
C GLN A 181 16.92 5.38 -26.44
N ALA A 182 17.91 4.81 -27.14
CA ALA A 182 17.87 4.68 -28.59
C ALA A 182 16.69 3.83 -29.08
N LYS A 183 16.29 2.83 -28.30
CA LYS A 183 15.11 1.99 -28.56
C LYS A 183 13.79 2.61 -28.05
N ARG A 184 13.82 3.82 -27.48
CA ARG A 184 12.67 4.50 -26.84
C ARG A 184 12.03 3.66 -25.73
N LEU A 185 12.84 2.87 -25.04
CA LEU A 185 12.38 2.07 -23.90
C LEU A 185 12.37 2.86 -22.59
N ILE A 186 13.07 3.99 -22.56
CA ILE A 186 13.10 4.95 -21.46
C ILE A 186 13.05 6.38 -22.03
N GLY A 187 12.31 7.26 -21.35
CA GLY A 187 12.04 8.65 -21.78
C GLY A 187 11.54 9.53 -20.65
#